data_AF-A0A7J8WDR9-F1
#
_entry.id   AF-A0A7J8WDR9-F1
#
_cell.length_a   1.000
_cell.length_b   1.000
_cell.length_c   1.000
_cell.angle_alpha   90.00
_cell.angle_beta   90.00
_cell.angle_gamma   90.00
#
_symmetry.space_group_name_H-M   'P 1'
#
loop_
_entity.id
_entity.type
_entity.pdbx_description
1 polymer ?
#
loop_
_entity_poly.entity_id
_entity_poly.type
_entity_poly.pdbx_seq_one_letter_code
_entity_poly.pdbx_strand_id
1 'polypeptide(L)' 'DVITRPIVNADWSATCEQLLGKVPNKFRGSRIEMRWLEDNFEIIEVSVSDVENEQFACAFILRLIGGLLMSDKS' A
#
# COMPACT_ATOMS: atom_id res chain seq x y z
N ASP A 1 9.77 34.47 -9.65
CA ASP A 1 9.98 33.03 -9.76
C ASP A 1 8.69 32.25 -9.54
N VAL A 2 8.21 31.62 -10.60
CA VAL A 2 7.12 30.65 -10.52
C VAL A 2 7.68 29.43 -9.80
N ILE A 3 7.27 29.18 -8.56
CA ILE A 3 7.54 27.90 -7.89
C ILE A 3 6.64 26.87 -8.57
N THR A 4 7.09 26.36 -9.72
CA THR A 4 6.64 25.07 -10.24
C THR A 4 7.03 24.05 -9.18
N ARG A 5 6.09 23.69 -8.30
CA ARG A 5 6.18 22.47 -7.50
C ARG A 5 6.60 21.36 -8.47
N PRO A 6 7.68 20.62 -8.21
CA PRO A 6 7.95 19.42 -8.98
C PRO A 6 6.70 18.56 -8.79
N ILE A 7 6.00 18.25 -9.87
CA ILE A 7 5.14 17.08 -9.86
C ILE A 7 6.15 15.94 -9.79
N VAL A 8 6.55 15.57 -8.58
CA VAL A 8 7.21 14.30 -8.31
C VAL A 8 6.19 13.28 -8.79
N ASN A 9 6.40 12.78 -10.00
CA ASN A 9 5.71 11.60 -10.47
C ASN A 9 6.18 10.50 -9.52
N ALA A 10 5.43 10.30 -8.44
CA ALA A 10 5.83 9.40 -7.38
C ALA A 10 6.03 8.02 -8.02
N ASP A 11 7.23 7.47 -7.85
CA ASP A 11 7.49 6.10 -8.25
C ASP A 11 6.72 5.20 -7.27
N TRP A 12 5.47 4.90 -7.65
CA TRP A 12 4.57 4.08 -6.84
C TRP A 12 5.13 2.68 -6.63
N SER A 13 5.95 2.18 -7.56
CA SER A 13 6.63 0.91 -7.41
C SER A 13 7.67 1.00 -6.30
N ALA A 14 8.57 1.98 -6.35
CA ALA A 14 9.58 2.18 -5.30
C ALA A 14 8.93 2.45 -3.93
N THR A 15 7.83 3.21 -3.90
CA THR A 15 7.08 3.50 -2.67
C THR A 15 6.46 2.23 -2.08
N CYS A 16 5.86 1.36 -2.92
CA CYS A 16 5.31 0.09 -2.46
C CYS A 16 6.39 -0.88 -2.00
N GLU A 17 7.53 -0.94 -2.71
CA GLU A 17 8.66 -1.76 -2.29
C GLU A 17 9.15 -1.34 -0.90
N GLN A 18 9.31 -0.04 -0.66
CA GLN A 18 9.77 0.47 0.63
C GLN A 18 8.76 0.19 1.77
N LEU A 19 7.47 0.43 1.54
CA LEU A 19 6.45 0.38 2.60
C LEU A 19 5.86 -1.02 2.81
N LEU A 20 5.83 -1.83 1.76
CA LEU A 20 5.14 -3.13 1.75
C LEU A 20 6.08 -4.29 1.42
N GLY A 21 7.32 -4.04 0.98
CA GLY A 21 8.25 -5.09 0.54
C GLY A 21 7.79 -5.84 -0.71
N LYS A 22 6.70 -5.39 -1.33
CA LYS A 22 6.04 -6.03 -2.47
C LYS A 22 5.46 -4.95 -3.37
N VAL A 23 5.62 -5.15 -4.68
CA VAL A 23 5.09 -4.24 -5.69
C VAL A 23 3.93 -4.90 -6.45
N PRO A 24 2.75 -4.26 -6.52
CA PRO A 24 1.67 -4.71 -7.39
C PRO A 24 2.10 -4.74 -8.87
N ASN A 25 1.76 -5.83 -9.56
CA ASN A 25 2.05 -5.96 -11.00
C ASN A 25 1.30 -4.93 -11.87
N LYS A 26 0.23 -4.33 -11.34
CA LYS A 26 -0.57 -3.31 -12.02
C LYS A 26 -1.00 -2.25 -11.03
N PHE A 27 -0.71 -1.01 -11.36
CA PHE A 27 -1.24 0.17 -10.69
C PHE A 27 -2.35 0.79 -11.53
N ARG A 28 -3.48 1.13 -10.92
CA ARG A 28 -4.53 1.95 -11.54
C ARG A 28 -4.37 3.40 -11.08
N GLY A 29 -3.37 4.09 -11.63
CA GLY A 29 -2.91 5.38 -11.09
C GLY A 29 -2.18 5.16 -9.76
N SER A 30 -2.54 5.89 -8.71
CA SER A 30 -1.99 5.72 -7.36
C SER A 30 -2.76 4.72 -6.49
N ARG A 31 -3.57 3.84 -7.10
CA ARG A 31 -4.47 2.93 -6.39
C ARG A 31 -3.93 1.50 -6.37
N ILE A 32 -4.02 0.89 -5.19
CA ILE A 32 -3.76 -0.53 -4.95
C ILE A 32 -5.13 -1.23 -4.83
N GLU A 33 -5.27 -2.40 -5.44
CA GLU A 33 -6.50 -3.20 -5.33
C GLU A 33 -6.57 -3.88 -3.95
N MET A 34 -7.72 -3.81 -3.25
CA MET A 34 -7.85 -4.44 -1.92
C MET A 34 -7.58 -5.95 -1.95
N ARG A 35 -8.02 -6.65 -3.01
CA ARG A 35 -7.73 -8.08 -3.20
C ARG A 35 -6.23 -8.37 -3.23
N TRP A 36 -5.43 -7.49 -3.84
CA TRP A 36 -3.99 -7.67 -3.86
C TRP A 36 -3.38 -7.55 -2.45
N LEU A 37 -3.87 -6.62 -1.62
CA LEU A 37 -3.44 -6.53 -0.21
C LEU A 37 -3.86 -7.78 0.57
N GLU A 38 -5.04 -8.32 0.31
CA GLU A 38 -5.53 -9.57 0.91
C GLU A 38 -4.62 -10.74 0.53
N ASP A 39 -4.45 -11.01 -0.76
CA ASP A 39 -3.66 -12.15 -1.24
C ASP A 39 -2.20 -12.13 -0.76
N ASN A 40 -1.64 -10.94 -0.46
CA ASN A 40 -0.23 -10.78 -0.11
C ASN A 40 0.05 -10.62 1.39
N PHE A 41 -0.96 -10.23 2.19
CA PHE A 41 -0.82 -9.89 3.60
C PHE A 41 -1.92 -10.49 4.50
N GLU A 42 -2.57 -11.58 4.07
CA GLU A 42 -3.59 -12.26 4.88
C GLU A 42 -3.02 -13.01 6.09
N ILE A 43 -1.84 -13.61 5.96
CA ILE A 43 -1.25 -14.50 6.97
C ILE A 43 0.08 -13.92 7.45
N ILE A 44 0.15 -13.58 8.74
CA ILE A 44 1.40 -13.23 9.43
C ILE A 44 1.94 -14.49 10.09
N GLU A 45 3.13 -14.93 9.71
CA GLU A 45 3.83 -16.00 10.41
C GLU A 45 4.37 -15.51 11.76
N VAL A 46 4.42 -16.39 12.77
CA VAL A 46 4.91 -16.03 14.12
C VAL A 46 6.40 -15.62 14.12
N SER A 47 7.15 -15.99 13.08
CA SER A 47 8.59 -15.76 12.96
C SER A 47 8.99 -14.66 11.97
N VAL A 48 8.08 -13.74 11.63
CA VAL A 48 8.42 -12.61 10.74
C VAL A 48 9.43 -11.67 11.40
N SER A 49 10.31 -11.09 10.59
CA SER A 49 11.24 -10.05 11.02
C SER A 49 10.52 -8.75 11.38
N ASP A 50 11.20 -7.85 12.11
CA ASP A 50 10.65 -6.53 12.46
C ASP A 50 10.25 -5.73 11.20
N VAL A 51 11.04 -5.84 10.11
CA VAL A 51 10.77 -5.19 8.83
C VAL A 51 9.49 -5.73 8.19
N GLU A 52 9.33 -7.05 8.14
CA GLU A 52 8.11 -7.68 7.62
C GLU A 52 6.90 -7.32 8.48
N ASN A 53 7.06 -7.26 9.80
CA ASN A 53 6.00 -6.84 10.71
C ASN A 53 5.54 -5.39 10.42
N GLU A 54 6.47 -4.47 10.16
CA GLU A 54 6.15 -3.10 9.74
C GLU A 54 5.40 -3.07 8.40
N GLN A 55 5.82 -3.89 7.44
CA GLN A 55 5.16 -4.00 6.12
C GLN A 55 3.73 -4.52 6.26
N PHE A 56 3.51 -5.54 7.11
CA PHE A 56 2.19 -6.06 7.43
C PHE A 56 1.32 -5.02 8.14
N ALA A 57 1.87 -4.26 9.08
CA ALA A 57 1.16 -3.18 9.74
C ALA A 57 0.73 -2.09 8.73
N CYS A 58 1.62 -1.73 7.80
CA CYS A 58 1.31 -0.79 6.72
C CYS A 58 0.17 -1.30 5.83
N ALA A 59 0.24 -2.57 5.39
CA ALA A 59 -0.83 -3.20 4.60
C ALA A 59 -2.17 -3.24 5.35
N PHE A 60 -2.14 -3.54 6.66
CA PHE A 60 -3.33 -3.59 7.49
C PHE A 60 -4.00 -2.22 7.65
N ILE A 61 -3.21 -1.16 7.91
CA ILE A 61 -3.73 0.21 7.97
C ILE A 61 -4.33 0.63 6.63
N LEU A 62 -3.69 0.30 5.51
CA LEU A 62 -4.24 0.57 4.17
C LEU A 62 -5.58 -0.15 3.95
N ARG A 63 -5.73 -1.41 4.40
CA ARG A 63 -7.01 -2.13 4.36
C ARG A 63 -8.07 -1.47 5.23
N LEU A 64 -7.73 -1.02 6.44
CA LEU A 64 -8.67 -0.32 7.32
C LEU A 64 -9.17 1.00 6.69
N ILE A 65 -8.26 1.81 6.16
CA ILE A 65 -8.61 3.06 5.47
C ILE A 65 -9.45 2.75 4.23
N GLY A 66 -9.04 1.76 3.43
CA GLY A 66 -9.78 1.34 2.24
C GLY A 66 -11.19 0.83 2.55
N GLY A 67 -11.32 -0.05 3.55
CA GLY A 67 -12.61 -0.58 4.01
C GLY A 67 -13.52 0.49 4.61
N LEU A 68 -12.97 1.46 5.35
CA LEU A 68 -13.70 2.61 5.87
C LEU A 68 -14.21 3.50 4.74
N LEU A 69 -13.33 3.88 3.80
CA LEU A 69 -13.68 4.76 2.67
C LEU A 69 -14.63 4.10 1.66
N MET A 70 -14.63 2.77 1.59
CA MET A 70 -15.50 2.00 0.70
C MET A 70 -16.79 1.50 1.38
N SER A 71 -16.95 1.68 2.70
CA SER A 71 -18.15 1.26 3.45
C SER A 71 -19.37 2.14 3.25
N ASP A 72 -19.26 3.29 2.58
CA ASP A 72 -20.40 4.19 2.37
C ASP A 72 -20.83 4.22 0.90
N LYS A 73 -21.58 3.20 0.51
CA LYS A 73 -22.57 3.26 -0.58
C LYS A 73 -23.76 2.39 -0.19
N SER A 74 -24.66 2.93 0.64
CA SER A 74 -26.10 2.66 0.52
C SER A 74 -26.71 3.60 -0.51
#